data_AF-A0A098BGX3-F1
#
_entry.id   AF-A0A098BGX3-F1
#
_cell.length_a   1.000
_cell.length_b   1.000
_cell.length_c   1.000
_cell.angle_alpha   90.00
_cell.angle_beta   90.00
_cell.angle_gamma   90.00
#
_symmetry.space_group_name_H-M   'P 1'
#
loop_
_entity.id
_entity.type
_entity.pdbx_description
1 polymer ?
#
loop_
_entity_poly.entity_id
_entity_poly.type
_entity_poly.pdbx_seq_one_letter_code
_entity_poly.pdbx_strand_id
1 'polypeptide(L)'
;MHKPARRDGTPDRRKTNSRAGNPPRERRGEPAARAATSKPAAGAATPKKAHRKGDTPLNKRGRPAAPKPQAQRPAALPKISNARPARHQHAAERPQLPAGEGVRLQKVLAQAGVASRRAAEELIAAGRVEVDGAIVTEQGLRVDPENAVIRVDGIRVVVDKDLVHLVLNKPRGWQSTMSDDLGRPCVGDIVSERVAAGQRLFHVGRLDADTEGLLLLTNDGELAHRLMHPSYEVTKTYLATVKGVLPRGIGKQLRAGVELDDGPAKVDSFALLQVNEGQSLVRLELHEGRKHIVRRLLDAVGHPVIRLVRTDIGPVALGDQRPGTLRVLGRKEVGGLYQAVGL
;
A
#
# COMPACT_ATOMS: atom_id res chain seq x y z
N MET A 1 37.47 30.64 38.53
CA MET A 1 37.91 29.28 38.92
C MET A 1 36.92 28.72 39.92
N HIS A 2 36.02 27.82 39.51
CA HIS A 2 35.36 26.82 40.36
C HIS A 2 34.60 25.86 39.45
N LYS A 3 34.99 24.58 39.47
CA LYS A 3 34.37 23.50 38.71
C LYS A 3 33.09 23.05 39.43
N PRO A 4 31.97 22.85 38.73
CA PRO A 4 30.85 22.11 39.30
C PRO A 4 31.07 20.59 39.16
N ALA A 5 30.64 19.87 40.19
CA ALA A 5 30.71 18.43 40.35
C ALA A 5 29.88 17.68 39.29
N ARG A 6 30.34 16.49 38.89
CA ARG A 6 29.56 15.54 38.10
C ARG A 6 28.83 14.56 39.01
N ARG A 7 27.58 14.31 38.62
CA ARG A 7 26.59 13.45 39.24
C ARG A 7 26.52 12.16 38.41
N ASP A 8 27.39 11.20 38.69
CA ASP A 8 27.27 9.82 38.20
C ASP A 8 27.95 8.89 39.20
N GLY A 9 27.16 8.37 40.14
CA GLY A 9 27.62 7.53 41.25
C GLY A 9 28.10 6.16 40.79
N THR A 10 29.40 6.05 40.50
CA THR A 10 30.10 4.77 40.32
C THR A 10 31.30 4.70 41.27
N PRO A 11 31.40 3.69 42.15
CA PRO A 11 32.51 3.57 43.08
C PRO A 11 33.79 3.05 42.41
N ASP A 12 34.90 3.61 42.87
CA ASP A 12 36.27 3.45 42.44
C ASP A 12 36.83 2.04 42.78
N ARG A 13 37.25 1.26 41.78
CA ARG A 13 37.91 -0.04 41.98
C ARG A 13 39.40 0.09 41.67
N ARG A 14 40.16 0.29 42.74
CA ARG A 14 41.63 0.19 42.80
C ARG A 14 42.15 -1.02 42.04
N LYS A 15 43.06 -0.80 41.08
CA LYS A 15 44.00 -1.82 40.57
C LYS A 15 45.42 -1.40 40.91
N THR A 16 46.09 -2.20 41.72
CA THR A 16 47.52 -2.12 42.01
C THR A 16 48.36 -2.80 40.92
N ASN A 17 49.48 -2.15 40.61
CA ASN A 17 50.54 -2.52 39.68
C ASN A 17 51.22 -3.87 39.97
N SER A 18 51.68 -4.53 38.90
CA SER A 18 53.09 -4.95 38.68
C SER A 18 53.19 -5.54 37.27
N ARG A 19 53.95 -4.91 36.35
CA ARG A 19 55.35 -5.24 35.96
C ARG A 19 55.49 -6.71 35.51
N ALA A 20 56.10 -7.09 34.38
CA ALA A 20 56.90 -6.44 33.35
C ALA A 20 57.14 -7.48 32.22
N GLY A 21 57.66 -7.07 31.06
CA GLY A 21 58.38 -7.97 30.12
C GLY A 21 57.78 -8.11 28.72
N ASN A 22 58.36 -7.39 27.76
CA ASN A 22 58.26 -7.57 26.30
C ASN A 22 59.53 -8.36 25.83
N PRO A 23 59.78 -8.76 24.56
CA PRO A 23 58.94 -8.98 23.36
C PRO A 23 59.31 -10.35 22.66
N PRO A 24 59.47 -10.48 21.31
CA PRO A 24 58.49 -11.05 20.39
C PRO A 24 59.01 -12.31 19.64
N ARG A 25 58.15 -13.02 18.89
CA ARG A 25 58.62 -13.82 17.73
C ARG A 25 57.51 -14.14 16.73
N GLU A 26 57.68 -13.62 15.52
CA GLU A 26 57.08 -14.14 14.29
C GLU A 26 57.62 -15.54 13.99
N ARG A 27 56.78 -16.43 13.43
CA ARG A 27 56.94 -16.93 12.05
C ARG A 27 55.87 -17.98 11.68
N ARG A 28 55.34 -17.74 10.48
CA ARG A 28 54.68 -18.61 9.49
C ARG A 28 54.88 -20.13 9.63
N GLY A 29 53.85 -20.89 9.26
CA GLY A 29 54.00 -22.26 8.73
C GLY A 29 52.75 -23.14 8.82
N GLU A 30 51.86 -23.06 7.83
CA GLU A 30 51.07 -24.21 7.36
C GLU A 30 51.97 -25.09 6.44
N PRO A 31 51.57 -26.30 5.95
CA PRO A 31 50.46 -27.20 6.32
C PRO A 31 50.88 -28.70 6.42
N ALA A 32 49.91 -29.60 6.61
CA ALA A 32 49.78 -30.96 6.02
C ALA A 32 49.58 -32.18 6.97
N ALA A 33 48.39 -32.78 6.81
CA ALA A 33 47.98 -34.18 6.78
C ALA A 33 48.86 -35.34 7.33
N ARG A 34 48.21 -36.23 8.12
CA ARG A 34 48.10 -37.73 8.04
C ARG A 34 47.62 -38.24 9.41
N ALA A 35 46.48 -38.92 9.60
CA ALA A 35 45.97 -40.24 9.14
C ALA A 35 46.14 -41.37 10.19
N ALA A 36 45.08 -42.21 10.28
CA ALA A 36 44.91 -43.51 10.98
C ALA A 36 44.58 -43.43 12.50
N THR A 37 43.63 -44.17 13.11
CA THR A 37 43.07 -45.55 12.96
C THR A 37 41.69 -45.65 13.67
N SER A 38 40.57 -46.02 13.01
CA SER A 38 39.88 -47.34 12.94
C SER A 38 39.30 -47.98 14.24
N LYS A 39 37.95 -48.07 14.34
CA LYS A 39 37.13 -49.32 14.27
C LYS A 39 35.61 -49.04 14.40
N PRO A 40 34.72 -49.96 13.93
CA PRO A 40 33.39 -49.64 13.43
C PRO A 40 32.21 -50.22 14.24
N ALA A 41 30.99 -49.74 14.00
CA ALA A 41 29.74 -50.44 14.32
C ALA A 41 28.67 -50.18 13.24
N ALA A 42 27.96 -51.25 12.90
CA ALA A 42 27.11 -51.44 11.74
C ALA A 42 25.73 -50.76 11.84
N GLY A 43 25.19 -50.36 10.68
CA GLY A 43 23.81 -49.93 10.50
C GLY A 43 23.48 -49.86 9.00
N ALA A 44 22.64 -50.78 8.55
CA ALA A 44 22.38 -51.12 7.15
C ALA A 44 21.85 -49.95 6.28
N ALA A 45 22.40 -49.82 5.07
CA ALA A 45 21.96 -48.88 4.05
C ALA A 45 21.18 -49.60 2.94
N THR A 46 19.93 -49.17 2.71
CA THR A 46 19.11 -49.52 1.54
C THR A 46 19.47 -48.60 0.37
N PRO A 47 19.53 -49.09 -0.90
CA PRO A 47 20.05 -48.28 -1.99
C PRO A 47 19.00 -47.29 -2.53
N LYS A 48 19.42 -46.03 -2.73
CA LYS A 48 18.64 -45.00 -3.43
C LYS A 48 18.57 -45.32 -4.92
N LYS A 49 17.36 -45.57 -5.44
CA LYS A 49 17.07 -45.64 -6.88
C LYS A 49 17.04 -44.23 -7.48
N ALA A 50 17.74 -44.05 -8.59
CA ALA A 50 17.76 -42.85 -9.41
C ALA A 50 16.38 -42.58 -10.05
N HIS A 51 15.87 -41.35 -9.94
CA HIS A 51 14.66 -40.91 -10.64
C HIS A 51 14.97 -40.62 -12.11
N ARG A 52 14.46 -41.47 -13.01
CA ARG A 52 14.26 -41.15 -14.43
C ARG A 52 13.12 -40.13 -14.55
N LYS A 53 13.34 -39.10 -15.38
CA LYS A 53 12.31 -38.14 -15.81
C LYS A 53 11.28 -38.83 -16.70
N GLY A 54 10.00 -38.57 -16.43
CA GLY A 54 8.89 -38.75 -17.37
C GLY A 54 8.01 -39.95 -17.08
N ASP A 55 6.97 -39.75 -16.27
CA ASP A 55 5.69 -40.45 -16.42
C ASP A 55 4.57 -39.68 -15.72
N THR A 56 3.55 -39.28 -16.48
CA THR A 56 2.36 -38.60 -15.98
C THR A 56 1.37 -39.66 -15.46
N PRO A 57 0.87 -39.59 -14.22
CA PRO A 57 -0.02 -40.61 -13.69
C PRO A 57 -1.40 -40.57 -14.39
N LEU A 58 -1.78 -41.70 -14.98
CA LEU A 58 -3.08 -41.95 -15.64
C LEU A 58 -4.14 -42.41 -14.62
N ASN A 59 -5.42 -42.10 -14.85
CA ASN A 59 -6.51 -42.62 -14.02
C ASN A 59 -6.86 -44.09 -14.37
N LYS A 60 -7.73 -44.75 -13.58
CA LYS A 60 -8.17 -46.15 -13.76
C LYS A 60 -8.84 -46.50 -15.12
N ARG A 61 -8.99 -45.54 -16.02
CA ARG A 61 -9.51 -45.70 -17.40
C ARG A 61 -8.53 -45.21 -18.48
N GLY A 62 -7.25 -45.03 -18.15
CA GLY A 62 -6.19 -44.77 -19.14
C GLY A 62 -6.26 -43.41 -19.85
N ARG A 63 -6.87 -42.39 -19.23
CA ARG A 63 -6.85 -41.00 -19.74
C ARG A 63 -6.01 -40.07 -18.84
N PRO A 64 -5.32 -39.05 -19.41
CA PRO A 64 -4.56 -38.07 -18.63
C PRO A 64 -5.48 -37.40 -17.62
N ALA A 65 -5.09 -37.39 -16.34
CA ALA A 65 -5.88 -36.76 -15.31
C ALA A 65 -5.90 -35.24 -15.54
N ALA A 66 -7.08 -34.67 -15.76
CA ALA A 66 -7.25 -33.21 -15.79
C ALA A 66 -6.81 -32.63 -14.42
N PRO A 67 -6.05 -31.53 -14.39
CA PRO A 67 -5.65 -30.91 -13.14
C PRO A 67 -6.91 -30.48 -12.37
N LYS A 68 -7.07 -30.97 -11.14
CA LYS A 68 -8.13 -30.51 -10.24
C LYS A 68 -7.99 -28.99 -10.09
N PRO A 69 -9.09 -28.21 -10.16
CA PRO A 69 -9.03 -26.80 -9.86
C PRO A 69 -8.49 -26.64 -8.44
N GLN A 70 -7.33 -26.01 -8.30
CA GLN A 70 -6.81 -25.62 -7.00
C GLN A 70 -7.81 -24.63 -6.41
N ALA A 71 -8.48 -25.04 -5.33
CA ALA A 71 -9.23 -24.12 -4.50
C ALA A 71 -8.27 -23.00 -4.09
N GLN A 72 -8.58 -21.77 -4.51
CA GLN A 72 -7.87 -20.58 -4.05
C GLN A 72 -7.97 -20.60 -2.52
N ARG A 73 -6.83 -20.81 -1.84
CA ARG A 73 -6.78 -20.65 -0.39
C ARG A 73 -7.16 -19.19 -0.12
N PRO A 74 -8.17 -18.91 0.72
CA PRO A 74 -8.43 -17.54 1.13
C PRO A 74 -7.13 -16.97 1.72
N ALA A 75 -6.79 -15.75 1.33
CA ALA A 75 -5.65 -15.04 1.88
C ALA A 75 -5.73 -15.11 3.41
N ALA A 76 -4.64 -15.50 4.06
CA ALA A 76 -4.61 -15.59 5.51
C ALA A 76 -4.92 -14.21 6.08
N LEU A 77 -5.88 -14.14 7.01
CA LEU A 77 -6.22 -12.89 7.69
C LEU A 77 -4.95 -12.25 8.26
N PRO A 78 -4.80 -10.92 8.17
CA PRO A 78 -3.65 -10.23 8.74
C PRO A 78 -3.58 -10.56 10.24
N LYS A 79 -2.44 -11.10 10.66
CA LYS A 79 -2.15 -11.39 12.06
C LYS A 79 -1.46 -10.18 12.66
N ILE A 80 -2.18 -9.45 13.50
CA ILE A 80 -1.64 -8.30 14.24
C ILE A 80 -0.73 -8.78 15.37
N SER A 81 -1.01 -9.97 15.91
CA SER A 81 -0.21 -10.65 16.93
C SER A 81 -0.22 -12.15 16.72
N ASN A 82 0.86 -12.82 17.13
CA ASN A 82 0.96 -14.29 17.23
C ASN A 82 0.23 -14.86 18.45
N ALA A 83 -0.47 -14.01 19.23
CA ALA A 83 -1.25 -14.42 20.38
C ALA A 83 -2.37 -15.38 19.97
N ARG A 84 -2.51 -16.49 20.71
CA ARG A 84 -3.65 -17.38 20.58
C ARG A 84 -4.91 -16.63 21.04
N PRO A 85 -6.06 -16.78 20.36
CA PRO A 85 -7.31 -16.19 20.83
C PRO A 85 -7.58 -16.64 22.27
N ALA A 86 -8.07 -15.71 23.10
CA ALA A 86 -8.32 -15.97 24.52
C ALA A 86 -9.25 -17.18 24.67
N ARG A 87 -8.79 -18.20 25.40
CA ARG A 87 -9.45 -19.51 25.52
C ARG A 87 -10.67 -19.49 26.44
N HIS A 88 -10.77 -18.47 27.29
CA HIS A 88 -11.92 -18.18 28.13
C HIS A 88 -12.14 -16.68 28.16
N GLN A 89 -13.37 -16.27 27.86
CA GLN A 89 -13.82 -14.89 27.91
C GLN A 89 -14.86 -14.84 29.03
N HIS A 90 -14.67 -13.91 29.96
CA HIS A 90 -15.74 -13.56 30.90
C HIS A 90 -16.82 -12.85 30.08
N ALA A 91 -17.73 -13.60 29.49
CA ALA A 91 -18.98 -13.07 28.98
C ALA A 91 -19.84 -12.70 30.19
N ALA A 92 -19.52 -11.57 30.83
CA ALA A 92 -20.53 -10.81 31.53
C ALA A 92 -21.56 -10.35 30.50
N GLU A 93 -22.81 -10.21 30.95
CA GLU A 93 -24.00 -9.82 30.19
C GLU A 93 -23.69 -9.01 28.92
N ARG A 94 -24.25 -9.44 27.77
CA ARG A 94 -24.18 -8.70 26.51
C ARG A 94 -24.59 -7.24 26.80
N PRO A 95 -23.65 -6.28 26.82
CA PRO A 95 -24.03 -4.90 26.96
C PRO A 95 -24.88 -4.59 25.73
N GLN A 96 -26.04 -3.96 25.92
CA GLN A 96 -26.76 -3.35 24.80
C GLN A 96 -25.87 -2.24 24.27
N LEU A 97 -25.07 -2.57 23.25
CA LEU A 97 -24.24 -1.61 22.56
C LEU A 97 -25.18 -0.54 21.99
N PRO A 98 -24.92 0.76 22.25
CA PRO A 98 -25.84 1.82 21.86
C PRO A 98 -26.09 1.77 20.35
N ALA A 99 -27.34 1.49 19.99
CA ALA A 99 -27.79 1.50 18.62
C ALA A 99 -28.10 2.94 18.23
N GLY A 100 -27.15 3.57 17.52
CA GLY A 100 -27.44 4.78 16.77
C GLY A 100 -26.89 6.05 17.41
N GLU A 101 -25.56 6.19 17.35
CA GLU A 101 -24.80 7.39 17.03
C GLU A 101 -23.31 6.97 16.96
N GLY A 102 -22.50 7.63 16.14
CA GLY A 102 -21.07 7.33 16.03
C GLY A 102 -20.60 6.61 14.75
N VAL A 103 -19.34 6.20 14.76
CA VAL A 103 -18.60 5.74 13.57
C VAL A 103 -18.65 4.21 13.49
N ARG A 104 -18.88 3.66 12.30
CA ARG A 104 -18.85 2.21 12.07
C ARG A 104 -17.53 1.60 12.55
N LEU A 105 -17.57 0.52 13.33
CA LEU A 105 -16.40 -0.12 13.94
C LEU A 105 -15.30 -0.44 12.91
N GLN A 106 -15.64 -0.97 11.74
CA GLN A 106 -14.64 -1.28 10.70
C GLN A 106 -13.96 -0.02 10.12
N LYS A 107 -14.62 1.15 10.17
CA LYS A 107 -14.01 2.44 9.78
C LYS A 107 -13.03 2.88 10.86
N VAL A 108 -13.38 2.77 12.14
CA VAL A 108 -12.49 3.11 13.27
C VAL A 108 -11.23 2.23 13.25
N LEU A 109 -11.38 0.91 13.10
CA LEU A 109 -10.26 -0.02 12.99
C LEU A 109 -9.36 0.31 11.78
N ALA A 110 -9.95 0.63 10.63
CA ALA A 110 -9.17 1.01 9.46
C ALA A 110 -8.38 2.31 9.64
N GLN A 111 -9.00 3.31 10.29
CA GLN A 111 -8.36 4.59 10.59
C GLN A 111 -7.22 4.45 11.61
N ALA A 112 -7.39 3.56 12.60
CA ALA A 112 -6.33 3.19 13.53
C ALA A 112 -5.22 2.30 12.92
N GLY A 113 -5.25 2.05 11.61
CA GLY A 113 -4.22 1.29 10.90
C GLY A 113 -4.24 -0.22 11.11
N VAL A 114 -5.26 -0.76 11.81
CA VAL A 114 -5.40 -2.19 12.15
C VAL A 114 -5.49 -3.06 10.91
N ALA A 115 -6.37 -2.70 9.96
CA ALA A 115 -6.61 -3.46 8.75
C ALA A 115 -7.28 -2.60 7.66
N SER A 116 -7.52 -3.15 6.46
CA SER A 116 -8.46 -2.52 5.52
C SER A 116 -9.88 -2.58 6.06
N ARG A 117 -10.81 -1.75 5.55
CA ARG A 117 -12.22 -1.80 5.99
C ARG A 117 -12.81 -3.21 5.84
N ARG A 118 -12.53 -3.89 4.72
CA ARG A 118 -13.01 -5.26 4.45
C ARG A 118 -12.32 -6.29 5.35
N ALA A 119 -11.00 -6.20 5.50
CA ALA A 119 -10.28 -7.09 6.40
C ALA A 119 -10.70 -6.86 7.87
N ALA A 120 -11.06 -5.64 8.26
CA ALA A 120 -11.64 -5.36 9.57
C ALA A 120 -13.02 -6.02 9.75
N GLU A 121 -13.86 -6.06 8.72
CA GLU A 121 -15.12 -6.82 8.75
C GLU A 121 -14.88 -8.33 8.93
N GLU A 122 -13.83 -8.87 8.31
CA GLU A 122 -13.43 -10.27 8.50
C GLU A 122 -12.91 -10.54 9.93
N LEU A 123 -12.16 -9.59 10.52
CA LEU A 123 -11.71 -9.68 11.91
C LEU A 123 -12.88 -9.65 12.90
N ILE A 124 -13.88 -8.80 12.65
CA ILE A 124 -15.12 -8.72 13.43
C ILE A 124 -15.86 -10.06 13.31
N ALA A 125 -16.11 -10.53 12.09
CA ALA A 125 -16.81 -11.80 11.86
C ALA A 125 -16.10 -13.01 12.52
N ALA A 126 -14.78 -12.97 12.63
CA ALA A 126 -13.98 -13.98 13.31
C ALA A 126 -13.98 -13.87 14.85
N GLY A 127 -14.70 -12.91 15.44
CA GLY A 127 -14.76 -12.69 16.90
C GLY A 127 -13.43 -12.23 17.51
N ARG A 128 -12.57 -11.60 16.70
CA ARG A 128 -11.24 -11.13 17.13
C ARG A 128 -11.26 -9.71 17.68
N VAL A 129 -12.41 -9.04 17.62
CA VAL A 129 -12.58 -7.65 18.03
C VAL A 129 -13.47 -7.57 19.26
N GLU A 130 -13.03 -6.81 20.24
CA GLU A 130 -13.72 -6.53 21.49
C GLU A 130 -13.95 -5.02 21.61
N VAL A 131 -15.14 -4.63 22.05
CA VAL A 131 -15.52 -3.24 22.34
C VAL A 131 -16.07 -3.22 23.77
N ASP A 132 -15.45 -2.43 24.64
CA ASP A 132 -15.84 -2.25 26.05
C ASP A 132 -16.00 -3.56 26.83
N GLY A 133 -15.14 -4.56 26.56
CA GLY A 133 -15.21 -5.87 27.22
C GLY A 133 -16.03 -6.92 26.48
N ALA A 134 -16.82 -6.52 25.48
CA ALA A 134 -17.73 -7.41 24.75
C ALA A 134 -17.22 -7.73 23.34
N ILE A 135 -17.30 -9.01 22.95
CA ILE A 135 -16.87 -9.45 21.62
C ILE A 135 -17.95 -9.14 20.62
N VAL A 136 -17.52 -8.52 19.53
CA VAL A 136 -18.40 -8.11 18.44
C VAL A 136 -18.17 -9.06 17.28
N THR A 137 -19.22 -9.78 16.89
CA THR A 137 -19.24 -10.64 15.69
C THR A 137 -20.17 -10.11 14.61
N GLU A 138 -21.11 -9.24 14.98
CA GLU A 138 -22.09 -8.65 14.07
C GLU A 138 -21.52 -7.43 13.35
N GLN A 139 -21.75 -7.36 12.04
CA GLN A 139 -21.37 -6.20 11.24
C GLN A 139 -22.35 -5.05 11.47
N GLY A 140 -21.86 -3.82 11.33
CA GLY A 140 -22.71 -2.63 11.38
C GLY A 140 -22.73 -1.92 12.73
N LEU A 141 -22.06 -2.47 13.75
CA LEU A 141 -21.87 -1.78 15.03
C LEU A 141 -21.24 -0.40 14.81
N ARG A 142 -21.81 0.61 15.48
CA ARG A 142 -21.28 1.96 15.56
C ARG A 142 -20.73 2.19 16.96
N VAL A 143 -19.59 2.85 17.02
CA VAL A 143 -18.86 3.15 18.26
C VAL A 143 -18.42 4.61 18.22
N ASP A 144 -18.35 5.21 19.39
CA ASP A 144 -17.67 6.49 19.57
C ASP A 144 -16.16 6.22 19.78
N PRO A 145 -15.29 6.61 18.83
CA PRO A 145 -13.85 6.36 18.94
C PRO A 145 -13.18 7.11 20.09
N GLU A 146 -13.80 8.15 20.66
CA GLU A 146 -13.21 8.90 21.78
C GLU A 146 -13.46 8.23 23.13
N ASN A 147 -14.62 7.59 23.28
CA ASN A 147 -15.05 6.99 24.55
C ASN A 147 -14.88 5.46 24.58
N ALA A 148 -15.04 4.77 23.45
CA ALA A 148 -15.05 3.32 23.41
C ALA A 148 -13.63 2.71 23.55
N VAL A 149 -13.52 1.64 24.33
CA VAL A 149 -12.30 0.83 24.47
C VAL A 149 -12.34 -0.32 23.47
N ILE A 150 -11.63 -0.14 22.35
CA ILE A 150 -11.56 -1.16 21.30
C ILE A 150 -10.28 -1.98 21.48
N ARG A 151 -10.40 -3.32 21.42
CA ARG A 151 -9.27 -4.25 21.40
C ARG A 151 -9.37 -5.20 20.21
N VAL A 152 -8.22 -5.54 19.63
CA VAL A 152 -8.10 -6.60 18.62
C VAL A 152 -7.09 -7.61 19.11
N ASP A 153 -7.49 -8.87 19.21
CA ASP A 153 -6.69 -9.97 19.80
C ASP A 153 -6.12 -9.61 21.20
N GLY A 154 -6.88 -8.85 21.99
CA GLY A 154 -6.51 -8.40 23.35
C GLY A 154 -5.65 -7.13 23.41
N ILE A 155 -5.14 -6.64 22.27
CA ILE A 155 -4.35 -5.40 22.19
C ILE A 155 -5.29 -4.21 22.01
N ARG A 156 -5.16 -3.18 22.86
CA ARG A 156 -5.94 -1.95 22.75
C ARG A 156 -5.55 -1.20 21.47
N VAL A 157 -6.57 -0.87 20.67
CA VAL A 157 -6.42 -0.05 19.49
C VAL A 157 -6.45 1.42 19.91
N VAL A 158 -5.45 2.18 19.46
CA VAL A 158 -5.41 3.64 19.63
C VAL A 158 -5.64 4.25 18.26
N VAL A 159 -6.62 5.14 18.16
CA VAL A 159 -6.86 5.90 16.93
C VAL A 159 -5.87 7.06 16.92
N ASP A 160 -4.85 6.98 16.07
CA ASP A 160 -3.97 8.10 15.80
C ASP A 160 -4.76 9.20 15.06
N LYS A 161 -4.70 10.43 15.57
CA LYS A 161 -5.44 11.58 15.03
C LYS A 161 -4.62 12.34 13.99
N ASP A 162 -3.33 12.02 13.85
CA ASP A 162 -2.46 12.74 12.93
C ASP A 162 -2.83 12.44 11.48
N LEU A 163 -3.33 13.48 10.78
CA LEU A 163 -3.64 13.40 9.37
C LEU A 163 -2.37 13.55 8.54
N VAL A 164 -2.21 12.65 7.58
CA VAL A 164 -1.09 12.65 6.64
C VAL A 164 -1.63 12.73 5.24
N HIS A 165 -1.09 13.67 4.47
CA HIS A 165 -1.40 13.87 3.07
C HIS A 165 -0.10 13.93 2.27
N LEU A 166 0.09 12.98 1.35
CA LEU A 166 1.27 12.89 0.51
C LEU A 166 0.88 12.95 -0.97
N VAL A 167 1.83 13.39 -1.78
CA VAL A 167 1.81 13.23 -3.24
C VAL A 167 2.87 12.24 -3.65
N LEU A 168 2.46 11.22 -4.39
CA LEU A 168 3.32 10.31 -5.12
C LEU A 168 3.36 10.75 -6.59
N ASN A 169 4.55 10.90 -7.15
CA ASN A 169 4.71 10.81 -8.60
C ASN A 169 4.76 9.32 -8.97
N LYS A 170 3.62 8.75 -9.33
CA LYS A 170 3.52 7.33 -9.64
C LYS A 170 4.32 7.01 -10.92
N PRO A 171 5.29 6.08 -10.88
CA PRO A 171 6.00 5.66 -12.08
C PRO A 171 5.10 4.87 -13.03
N ARG A 172 5.51 4.84 -14.30
CA ARG A 172 4.91 3.97 -15.32
C ARG A 172 5.19 2.51 -14.99
N GLY A 173 4.22 1.64 -15.24
CA GLY A 173 4.28 0.19 -14.99
C GLY A 173 3.88 -0.24 -13.58
N TRP A 174 3.63 0.71 -12.67
CA TRP A 174 3.25 0.41 -11.28
C TRP A 174 1.73 0.31 -11.11
N GLN A 175 1.26 -0.58 -10.25
CA GLN A 175 -0.15 -0.77 -9.96
C GLN A 175 -0.63 0.19 -8.87
N SER A 176 -1.77 0.85 -9.10
CA SER A 176 -2.46 1.66 -8.08
C SER A 176 -3.21 0.78 -7.07
N THR A 177 -2.45 0.00 -6.29
CA THR A 177 -2.92 -0.83 -5.17
C THR A 177 -1.90 -0.78 -4.03
N MET A 178 -2.37 -1.02 -2.80
CA MET A 178 -1.51 -1.13 -1.62
C MET A 178 -0.92 -2.54 -1.44
N SER A 179 -1.43 -3.54 -2.15
CA SER A 179 -0.93 -4.92 -2.19
C SER A 179 -1.33 -5.55 -3.52
N ASP A 180 -0.42 -6.25 -4.18
CA ASP A 180 -0.68 -6.95 -5.45
C ASP A 180 -0.43 -8.45 -5.31
N ASP A 181 -1.49 -9.25 -5.48
CA ASP A 181 -1.43 -10.72 -5.33
C ASP A 181 -0.62 -11.41 -6.43
N LEU A 182 -0.37 -10.71 -7.55
CA LEU A 182 0.40 -11.22 -8.69
C LEU A 182 1.88 -10.80 -8.62
N GLY A 183 2.31 -10.13 -7.55
CA GLY A 183 3.69 -9.72 -7.33
C GLY A 183 4.19 -8.64 -8.29
N ARG A 184 3.28 -7.87 -8.91
CA ARG A 184 3.66 -6.73 -9.76
C ARG A 184 4.01 -5.53 -8.88
N PRO A 185 4.94 -4.66 -9.33
CA PRO A 185 5.26 -3.43 -8.60
C PRO A 185 4.00 -2.60 -8.33
N CYS A 186 3.77 -2.23 -7.08
CA CYS A 186 2.57 -1.52 -6.67
C CYS A 186 2.87 -0.33 -5.76
N VAL A 187 1.93 0.61 -5.67
CA VAL A 187 2.08 1.81 -4.84
C VAL A 187 2.39 1.45 -3.38
N GLY A 188 1.86 0.33 -2.88
CA GLY A 188 2.16 -0.20 -1.56
C GLY A 188 3.64 -0.42 -1.30
N ASP A 189 4.41 -0.87 -2.29
CA ASP A 189 5.84 -1.14 -2.13
C ASP A 189 6.62 0.18 -1.92
N ILE A 190 6.28 1.24 -2.68
CA ILE A 190 6.91 2.58 -2.51
C ILE A 190 6.59 3.17 -1.13
N VAL A 191 5.36 3.01 -0.68
CA VAL A 191 4.89 3.57 0.59
C VAL A 191 5.54 2.84 1.77
N SER A 192 5.60 1.50 1.71
CA SER A 192 6.14 0.66 2.78
C SER A 192 7.64 0.89 3.01
N GLU A 193 8.40 1.20 1.95
CA GLU A 193 9.82 1.52 2.06
C GLU A 193 10.09 2.90 2.69
N ARG A 194 9.13 3.83 2.64
CA ARG A 194 9.38 5.27 2.87
C ARG A 194 8.56 5.90 3.99
N VAL A 195 7.48 5.26 4.44
CA VAL A 195 6.61 5.75 5.51
C VAL A 195 6.78 4.89 6.75
N ALA A 196 7.00 5.53 7.90
CA ALA A 196 7.21 4.86 9.18
C ALA A 196 6.01 3.97 9.56
N ALA A 197 6.31 2.82 10.16
CA ALA A 197 5.33 1.85 10.63
C ALA A 197 4.40 2.48 11.69
N GLY A 198 3.18 2.83 11.29
CA GLY A 198 2.16 3.36 12.20
C GLY A 198 0.93 3.94 11.50
N GLN A 199 1.13 4.62 10.36
CA GLN A 199 0.04 5.30 9.66
C GLN A 199 -0.29 4.60 8.34
N ARG A 200 -1.48 3.98 8.28
CA ARG A 200 -1.94 3.22 7.12
C ARG A 200 -2.54 4.13 6.07
N LEU A 201 -1.70 4.61 5.16
CA LEU A 201 -2.11 5.42 4.01
C LEU A 201 -2.86 4.58 2.97
N PHE A 202 -3.72 5.24 2.20
CA PHE A 202 -4.36 4.70 1.02
C PHE A 202 -4.37 5.74 -0.10
N HIS A 203 -4.49 5.27 -1.34
CA HIS A 203 -4.50 6.12 -2.52
C HIS A 203 -5.86 6.78 -2.76
N VAL A 204 -5.85 8.05 -3.17
CA VAL A 204 -7.04 8.80 -3.58
C VAL A 204 -7.20 8.65 -5.09
N GLY A 205 -8.21 7.87 -5.47
CA GLY A 205 -8.42 7.46 -6.85
C GLY A 205 -7.37 6.46 -7.30
N ARG A 206 -7.32 6.22 -8.61
CA ARG A 206 -6.34 5.31 -9.21
C ARG A 206 -5.76 5.95 -10.48
N LEU A 207 -4.54 5.55 -10.81
CA LEU A 207 -3.95 5.72 -12.13
C LEU A 207 -3.72 4.34 -12.74
N ASP A 208 -3.90 4.23 -14.04
CA ASP A 208 -3.63 3.00 -14.76
C ASP A 208 -2.14 2.65 -14.67
N ALA A 209 -1.81 1.37 -14.92
CA ALA A 209 -0.44 0.89 -14.86
C ALA A 209 0.48 1.72 -15.77
N ASP A 210 0.01 1.98 -16.99
CA ASP A 210 0.72 2.71 -18.04
C ASP A 210 0.65 4.24 -17.91
N THR A 211 0.03 4.74 -16.84
CA THR A 211 -0.17 6.16 -16.57
C THR A 211 0.72 6.61 -15.41
N GLU A 212 1.37 7.74 -15.61
CA GLU A 212 2.32 8.35 -14.68
C GLU A 212 1.70 9.54 -13.94
N GLY A 213 2.42 10.03 -12.93
CA GLY A 213 2.17 11.34 -12.35
C GLY A 213 1.43 11.31 -11.03
N LEU A 214 0.76 12.42 -10.73
CA LEU A 214 0.25 12.76 -9.42
C LEU A 214 -0.78 11.74 -8.91
N LEU A 215 -0.45 11.06 -7.83
CA LEU A 215 -1.36 10.23 -7.03
C LEU A 215 -1.30 10.68 -5.58
N LEU A 216 -2.44 11.12 -5.04
CA LEU A 216 -2.55 11.50 -3.64
C LEU A 216 -2.64 10.25 -2.77
N LEU A 217 -2.00 10.30 -1.60
CA LEU A 217 -2.07 9.29 -0.55
C LEU A 217 -2.47 9.97 0.75
N THR A 218 -3.40 9.38 1.49
CA THR A 218 -3.88 9.95 2.74
C THR A 218 -4.39 8.89 3.71
N ASN A 219 -4.47 9.21 5.00
CA ASN A 219 -5.26 8.48 5.99
C ASN A 219 -6.62 9.16 6.29
N ASP A 220 -6.87 10.35 5.74
CA ASP A 220 -8.16 11.05 5.80
C ASP A 220 -9.16 10.44 4.79
N GLY A 221 -10.06 9.61 5.31
CA GLY A 221 -11.05 8.91 4.49
C GLY A 221 -12.16 9.82 3.97
N GLU A 222 -12.47 10.92 4.65
CA GLU A 222 -13.54 11.84 4.24
C GLU A 222 -13.06 12.67 3.06
N LEU A 223 -11.90 13.30 3.19
CA LEU A 223 -11.28 14.05 2.09
C LEU A 223 -11.09 13.17 0.85
N ALA A 224 -10.56 11.96 1.03
CA ALA A 224 -10.35 11.03 -0.08
C ALA A 224 -11.65 10.64 -0.77
N HIS A 225 -12.71 10.38 0.00
CA HIS A 225 -14.01 10.06 -0.58
C HIS A 225 -14.51 11.19 -1.46
N ARG A 226 -14.48 12.44 -0.96
CA ARG A 226 -15.01 13.58 -1.70
C ARG A 226 -14.17 13.89 -2.95
N LEU A 227 -12.84 13.82 -2.86
CA LEU A 227 -11.94 14.01 -4.01
C LEU A 227 -12.17 12.97 -5.13
N MET A 228 -12.61 11.76 -4.77
CA MET A 228 -12.92 10.70 -5.74
C MET A 228 -14.34 10.75 -6.29
N HIS A 229 -15.28 11.31 -5.53
CA HIS A 229 -16.69 11.20 -5.86
C HIS A 229 -17.07 12.21 -6.96
N PRO A 230 -17.77 11.79 -8.04
CA PRO A 230 -18.06 12.66 -9.18
C PRO A 230 -18.82 13.94 -8.83
N SER A 231 -19.67 13.93 -7.79
CA SER A 231 -20.50 15.08 -7.40
C SER A 231 -19.72 16.30 -6.91
N TYR A 232 -18.45 16.14 -6.53
CA TYR A 232 -17.60 17.25 -6.11
C TYR A 232 -16.82 17.85 -7.28
N GLU A 233 -16.94 17.26 -8.47
CA GLU A 233 -16.41 17.78 -9.74
C GLU A 233 -14.93 18.20 -9.70
N VAL A 234 -14.13 17.53 -8.86
CA VAL A 234 -12.72 17.90 -8.67
C VAL A 234 -11.93 17.66 -9.95
N THR A 235 -11.47 18.77 -10.54
CA THR A 235 -10.72 18.77 -11.80
C THR A 235 -9.40 18.03 -11.69
N LYS A 236 -9.06 17.29 -12.74
CA LYS A 236 -7.81 16.55 -12.90
C LYS A 236 -7.19 16.95 -14.23
N THR A 237 -5.94 17.39 -14.18
CA THR A 237 -5.21 17.87 -15.35
C THR A 237 -4.24 16.81 -15.82
N TYR A 238 -4.24 16.55 -17.12
CA TYR A 238 -3.39 15.56 -17.76
C TYR A 238 -2.56 16.21 -18.87
N LEU A 239 -1.30 15.79 -18.96
CA LEU A 239 -0.49 15.94 -20.15
C LEU A 239 -0.49 14.61 -20.92
N ALA A 240 -0.95 14.65 -22.16
CA ALA A 240 -0.97 13.49 -23.04
C ALA A 240 -0.09 13.75 -24.26
N THR A 241 0.80 12.80 -24.54
CA THR A 241 1.50 12.70 -25.82
C THR A 241 0.68 11.76 -26.71
N VAL A 242 0.19 12.26 -27.83
CA VAL A 242 -0.64 11.50 -28.77
C VAL A 242 0.06 11.31 -30.11
N LYS A 243 -0.36 10.26 -30.82
CA LYS A 243 0.11 9.99 -32.18
C LYS A 243 -0.52 10.96 -33.18
N GLY A 244 0.30 11.46 -34.09
CA GLY A 244 -0.11 12.37 -35.16
C GLY A 244 -0.10 13.84 -34.76
N VAL A 245 -0.36 14.68 -35.76
CA VAL A 245 -0.62 16.11 -35.61
C VAL A 245 -2.13 16.30 -35.47
N LEU A 246 -2.58 16.98 -34.41
CA LEU A 246 -4.02 17.19 -34.25
C LEU A 246 -4.52 18.30 -35.18
N PRO A 247 -5.69 18.12 -35.81
CA PRO A 247 -6.29 19.15 -36.65
C PRO A 247 -6.77 20.34 -35.83
N ARG A 248 -6.82 21.51 -36.49
CA ARG A 248 -7.45 22.70 -35.93
C ARG A 248 -8.94 22.41 -35.71
N GLY A 249 -9.39 22.45 -34.46
CA GLY A 249 -10.80 22.20 -34.08
C GLY A 249 -11.03 21.00 -33.17
N ILE A 250 -10.06 20.10 -33.00
CA ILE A 250 -10.18 18.91 -32.16
C ILE A 250 -10.62 19.24 -30.72
N GLY A 251 -10.10 20.34 -30.16
CA GLY A 251 -10.46 20.77 -28.82
C GLY A 251 -11.92 21.22 -28.71
N LYS A 252 -12.50 21.77 -29.79
CA LYS A 252 -13.92 22.11 -29.84
C LYS A 252 -14.78 20.85 -29.86
N GLN A 253 -14.37 19.84 -30.62
CA GLN A 253 -15.04 18.54 -30.66
C GLN A 253 -15.01 17.86 -29.28
N LEU A 254 -13.84 17.78 -28.64
CA LEU A 254 -13.71 17.17 -27.31
C LEU A 254 -14.52 17.91 -26.23
N ARG A 255 -14.65 19.24 -26.32
CA ARG A 255 -15.50 20.04 -25.40
C ARG A 255 -16.99 19.90 -25.68
N ALA A 256 -17.38 19.70 -26.94
CA ALA A 256 -18.77 19.45 -27.32
C ALA A 256 -19.24 18.07 -26.83
N GLY A 257 -18.31 17.13 -26.67
CA GLY A 257 -18.55 15.77 -26.20
C GLY A 257 -18.35 14.74 -27.31
N VAL A 258 -17.92 13.56 -26.90
CA VAL A 258 -17.69 12.39 -27.75
C VAL A 258 -18.42 11.21 -27.14
N GLU A 259 -19.11 10.43 -27.97
CA GLU A 259 -19.74 9.20 -27.53
C GLU A 259 -18.71 8.09 -27.33
N LEU A 260 -18.77 7.46 -26.15
CA LEU A 260 -17.97 6.30 -25.77
C LEU A 260 -18.91 5.11 -25.47
N ASP A 261 -18.35 3.92 -25.34
CA ASP A 261 -19.13 2.69 -25.05
C ASP A 261 -19.98 2.78 -23.76
N ASP A 262 -19.54 3.60 -22.79
CA ASP A 262 -20.21 3.84 -21.51
C ASP A 262 -20.92 5.21 -21.46
N GLY A 263 -21.26 5.78 -22.63
CA GLY A 263 -22.01 7.02 -22.81
C GLY A 263 -21.13 8.25 -23.09
N PRO A 264 -21.74 9.45 -23.17
CA PRO A 264 -21.04 10.65 -23.60
C PRO A 264 -20.02 11.10 -22.56
N ALA A 265 -18.90 11.60 -23.05
CA ALA A 265 -17.82 12.18 -22.27
C ALA A 265 -17.27 13.44 -22.93
N LYS A 266 -16.84 14.41 -22.13
CA LYS A 266 -16.30 15.69 -22.61
C LYS A 266 -15.13 16.12 -21.76
N VAL A 267 -14.28 16.97 -22.33
CA VAL A 267 -13.21 17.65 -21.59
C VAL A 267 -13.65 19.05 -21.21
N ASP A 268 -13.22 19.52 -20.05
CA ASP A 268 -13.52 20.87 -19.58
C ASP A 268 -12.61 21.89 -20.30
N SER A 269 -11.33 21.55 -20.37
CA SER A 269 -10.30 22.34 -21.04
C SER A 269 -9.43 21.47 -21.94
N PHE A 270 -8.97 22.08 -23.03
CA PHE A 270 -8.07 21.45 -23.98
C PHE A 270 -7.11 22.48 -24.58
N ALA A 271 -5.82 22.20 -24.51
CA ALA A 271 -4.77 23.00 -25.13
C ALA A 271 -3.74 22.13 -25.85
N LEU A 272 -3.40 22.51 -27.09
CA LEU A 272 -2.25 21.96 -27.80
C LEU A 272 -1.01 22.74 -27.38
N LEU A 273 -0.03 22.08 -26.79
CA LEU A 273 1.19 22.72 -26.28
C LEU A 273 2.34 22.66 -27.27
N GLN A 274 2.53 21.51 -27.92
CA GLN A 274 3.64 21.29 -28.82
C GLN A 274 3.30 20.22 -29.87
N VAL A 275 3.93 20.34 -31.04
CA VAL A 275 3.88 19.34 -32.11
C VAL A 275 5.32 19.05 -32.53
N ASN A 276 5.76 17.81 -32.41
CA ASN A 276 7.11 17.36 -32.77
C ASN A 276 7.04 16.00 -33.46
N GLU A 277 7.80 15.79 -34.54
CA GLU A 277 8.07 14.45 -35.10
C GLU A 277 6.82 13.56 -35.30
N GLY A 278 5.71 14.15 -35.75
CA GLY A 278 4.45 13.42 -35.95
C GLY A 278 3.75 12.99 -34.66
N GLN A 279 4.08 13.61 -33.53
CA GLN A 279 3.40 13.51 -32.24
C GLN A 279 2.98 14.89 -31.76
N SER A 280 2.00 14.92 -30.87
CA SER A 280 1.53 16.16 -30.26
C SER A 280 1.42 16.03 -28.75
N LEU A 281 1.85 17.06 -28.05
CA LEU A 281 1.67 17.20 -26.61
C LEU A 281 0.46 18.09 -26.34
N VAL A 282 -0.51 17.55 -25.60
CA VAL A 282 -1.76 18.24 -25.28
C VAL A 282 -1.99 18.25 -23.77
N ARG A 283 -2.63 19.30 -23.27
CA ARG A 283 -3.16 19.41 -21.91
C ARG A 283 -4.67 19.23 -21.95
N LEU A 284 -5.21 18.38 -21.08
CA LEU A 284 -6.64 18.14 -20.93
C LEU A 284 -7.04 18.24 -19.46
N GLU A 285 -8.24 18.76 -19.20
CA GLU A 285 -8.82 18.83 -17.86
C GLU A 285 -10.17 18.11 -17.84
N LEU A 286 -10.37 17.28 -16.81
CA LEU A 286 -11.61 16.53 -16.61
C LEU A 286 -11.94 16.45 -15.12
N HIS A 287 -13.22 16.58 -14.77
CA HIS A 287 -13.74 16.30 -13.45
C HIS A 287 -14.09 14.80 -13.25
N GLU A 288 -14.41 14.08 -14.33
CA GLU A 288 -14.77 12.67 -14.27
C GLU A 288 -13.57 11.69 -14.24
N GLY A 289 -13.78 10.52 -13.67
CA GLY A 289 -12.76 9.49 -13.44
C GLY A 289 -13.09 8.11 -13.99
N ARG A 290 -13.82 8.03 -15.11
CA ARG A 290 -14.15 6.73 -15.75
C ARG A 290 -12.88 6.00 -16.19
N LYS A 291 -12.97 4.67 -16.31
CA LYS A 291 -11.83 3.82 -16.66
C LYS A 291 -11.20 4.28 -17.98
N HIS A 292 -9.90 4.56 -17.96
CA HIS A 292 -9.10 4.97 -19.13
C HIS A 292 -9.68 6.14 -19.93
N ILE A 293 -10.43 7.05 -19.29
CA ILE A 293 -11.26 8.06 -19.99
C ILE A 293 -10.47 8.93 -20.97
N VAL A 294 -9.31 9.45 -20.58
CA VAL A 294 -8.47 10.30 -21.45
C VAL A 294 -7.98 9.54 -22.68
N ARG A 295 -7.59 8.28 -22.50
CA ARG A 295 -7.13 7.43 -23.61
C ARG A 295 -8.28 7.16 -24.59
N ARG A 296 -9.47 6.82 -24.08
CA ARG A 296 -10.66 6.56 -24.90
C ARG A 296 -11.13 7.79 -25.65
N LEU A 297 -11.17 8.95 -25.01
CA LEU A 297 -11.56 10.22 -25.66
C LEU A 297 -10.65 10.56 -26.85
N LEU A 298 -9.34 10.48 -26.64
CA LEU A 298 -8.36 10.81 -27.67
C LEU A 298 -8.31 9.75 -28.78
N ASP A 299 -8.49 8.47 -28.43
CA ASP A 299 -8.59 7.38 -29.40
C ASP A 299 -9.84 7.48 -30.28
N ALA A 300 -10.99 7.81 -29.68
CA ALA A 300 -12.27 8.01 -30.39
C ALA A 300 -12.22 9.14 -31.43
N VAL A 301 -11.32 10.11 -31.26
CA VAL A 301 -11.08 11.18 -32.25
C VAL A 301 -9.86 10.90 -33.14
N GLY A 302 -9.34 9.66 -33.15
CA GLY A 302 -8.29 9.18 -34.05
C GLY A 302 -6.85 9.47 -33.59
N HIS A 303 -6.65 9.88 -32.35
CA HIS A 303 -5.34 10.29 -31.81
C HIS A 303 -4.96 9.49 -30.56
N PRO A 304 -4.60 8.20 -30.69
CA PRO A 304 -4.30 7.34 -29.55
C PRO A 304 -3.14 7.90 -28.70
N VAL A 305 -3.29 7.74 -27.37
CA VAL A 305 -2.33 8.24 -26.37
C VAL A 305 -1.13 7.30 -26.25
N ILE A 306 0.06 7.86 -26.47
CA ILE A 306 1.35 7.18 -26.32
C ILE A 306 1.82 7.26 -24.86
N ARG A 307 1.78 8.45 -24.27
CA ARG A 307 2.18 8.71 -22.88
C ARG A 307 1.14 9.59 -22.20
N LEU A 308 0.83 9.27 -20.94
CA LEU A 308 -0.14 10.00 -20.14
C LEU A 308 0.45 10.27 -18.75
N VAL A 309 0.43 11.54 -18.37
CA VAL A 309 0.89 12.00 -17.06
C VAL A 309 -0.21 12.85 -16.43
N ARG A 310 -0.69 12.48 -15.25
CA ARG A 310 -1.55 13.38 -14.46
C ARG A 310 -0.66 14.40 -13.77
N THR A 311 -0.83 15.67 -14.08
CA THR A 311 -0.02 16.76 -13.53
C THR A 311 -0.67 17.42 -12.33
N ASP A 312 -2.00 17.43 -12.26
CA ASP A 312 -2.72 18.16 -11.20
C ASP A 312 -3.97 17.41 -10.74
N ILE A 313 -4.30 17.59 -9.46
CA ILE A 313 -5.60 17.25 -8.87
C ILE A 313 -6.06 18.47 -8.08
N GLY A 314 -7.11 19.12 -8.57
CA GLY A 314 -7.59 20.39 -8.05
C GLY A 314 -6.44 21.40 -7.93
N PRO A 315 -6.18 21.96 -6.73
CA PRO A 315 -5.13 22.96 -6.52
C PRO A 315 -3.72 22.36 -6.34
N VAL A 316 -3.58 21.03 -6.34
CA VAL A 316 -2.29 20.38 -6.12
C VAL A 316 -1.64 20.03 -7.45
N ALA A 317 -0.44 20.56 -7.65
CA ALA A 317 0.40 20.28 -8.81
C ALA A 317 1.51 19.27 -8.49
N LEU A 318 1.92 18.53 -9.52
CA LEU A 318 3.03 17.57 -9.45
C LEU A 318 4.38 18.29 -9.37
N GLY A 319 4.51 19.43 -10.04
CA GLY A 319 5.75 20.22 -10.10
C GLY A 319 6.89 19.46 -10.80
N ASP A 320 8.10 19.60 -10.27
CA ASP A 320 9.34 18.98 -10.72
C ASP A 320 9.65 17.63 -10.03
N GLN A 321 8.67 17.09 -9.31
CA GLN A 321 8.81 15.86 -8.53
C GLN A 321 9.21 14.69 -9.43
N ARG A 322 10.29 13.98 -9.05
CA ARG A 322 10.79 12.84 -9.84
C ARG A 322 9.88 11.62 -9.71
N PRO A 323 9.74 10.77 -10.75
CA PRO A 323 8.99 9.52 -10.65
C PRO A 323 9.45 8.65 -9.48
N GLY A 324 8.49 8.06 -8.76
CA GLY A 324 8.71 7.18 -7.60
C GLY A 324 9.01 7.90 -6.29
N THR A 325 9.05 9.24 -6.30
CA THR A 325 9.28 10.01 -5.07
C THR A 325 7.96 10.39 -4.41
N LEU A 326 8.01 10.55 -3.09
CA LEU A 326 6.92 11.03 -2.25
C LEU A 326 7.28 12.42 -1.72
N ARG A 327 6.29 13.30 -1.60
CA ARG A 327 6.41 14.54 -0.83
C ARG A 327 5.20 14.73 0.06
N VAL A 328 5.41 15.40 1.19
CA VAL A 328 4.32 15.85 2.07
C VAL A 328 3.64 17.05 1.43
N LEU A 329 2.31 17.12 1.52
CA LEU A 329 1.55 18.29 1.10
C LEU A 329 1.73 19.45 2.08
N GLY A 330 1.93 20.66 1.55
CA GLY A 330 1.98 21.86 2.35
C GLY A 330 0.58 22.27 2.85
N ARG A 331 0.51 23.06 3.92
CA ARG A 331 -0.77 23.52 4.51
C ARG A 331 -1.70 24.20 3.52
N LYS A 332 -1.15 24.99 2.58
CA LYS A 332 -1.94 25.67 1.54
C LYS A 332 -2.57 24.68 0.56
N GLU A 333 -1.82 23.64 0.17
CA GLU A 333 -2.31 22.61 -0.74
C GLU A 333 -3.41 21.78 -0.08
N VAL A 334 -3.21 21.39 1.19
CA VAL A 334 -4.23 20.71 1.99
C VAL A 334 -5.47 21.59 2.12
N GLY A 335 -5.33 22.85 2.55
CA GLY A 335 -6.46 23.78 2.66
C GLY A 335 -7.21 23.97 1.33
N GLY A 336 -6.48 24.04 0.21
CA GLY A 336 -7.10 24.09 -1.11
C GLY A 336 -7.88 22.83 -1.46
N LEU A 337 -7.38 21.64 -1.11
CA LEU A 337 -8.11 20.39 -1.32
C LEU A 337 -9.41 20.35 -0.51
N TYR A 338 -9.38 20.80 0.75
CA TYR A 338 -10.57 20.89 1.60
C TYR A 338 -11.61 21.86 1.02
N GLN A 339 -11.16 23.06 0.62
CA GLN A 339 -12.03 24.04 -0.03
C GLN A 339 -12.67 23.50 -1.32
N ALA A 340 -11.90 22.79 -2.14
CA ALA A 340 -12.39 22.21 -3.39
C ALA A 340 -13.51 21.16 -3.19
N VAL A 341 -13.67 20.63 -1.98
CA VAL A 341 -14.71 19.64 -1.66
C VAL A 341 -15.69 20.09 -0.57
N GLY A 342 -15.68 21.37 -0.22
CA GLY A 342 -16.58 21.95 0.78
C GLY A 342 -16.39 21.37 2.19
N LEU A 343 -15.14 21.21 2.61
CA LEU A 343 -14.75 20.83 3.97
C LEU A 343 -14.06 21.97 4.71
#